data_AF-A0A0G1PL82-F1
#
_entry.id   AF-A0A0G1PL82-F1
#
_cell.length_a   1.000
_cell.length_b   1.000
_cell.length_c   1.000
_cell.angle_alpha   90.00
_cell.angle_beta   90.00
_cell.angle_gamma   90.00
#
_symmetry.space_group_name_H-M   'P 1'
#
loop_
_entity.id
_entity.type
_entity.pdbx_description
1 polymer ?
#
loop_
_entity_poly.entity_id
_entity_poly.type
_entity_poly.pdbx_seq_one_letter_code
_entity_poly.pdbx_strand_id
1 'polypeptide(L)'
;MQYDLFCPECGKKAEVWVTVTDRKFSNQTQGLSYFVCKECRLMHIDINLIKKYVSCWRKDSKYAQKIPLKKIYREAIQLLDKVVDVYCKTAGYRRKRFIKK
;
A
#
# COMPACT_ATOMS: atom_id res chain seq x y z
N MET A 1 9.95 -4.60 10.85
CA MET A 1 10.84 -4.81 9.68
C MET A 1 10.50 -3.77 8.61
N GLN A 2 11.09 -2.58 8.71
CA GLN A 2 11.15 -1.61 7.63
C GLN A 2 12.33 -2.01 6.74
N TYR A 3 12.07 -2.25 5.46
CA TYR A 3 13.14 -2.34 4.46
C TYR A 3 13.02 -1.10 3.59
N ASP A 4 14.17 -0.57 3.20
CA ASP A 4 14.22 0.67 2.44
C ASP A 4 13.99 0.37 0.95
N LEU A 5 13.02 1.06 0.37
CA LEU A 5 12.81 1.07 -1.07
C LEU A 5 13.45 2.31 -1.65
N PHE A 6 14.07 2.17 -2.82
CA PHE A 6 14.74 3.25 -3.52
C PHE A 6 14.07 3.51 -4.86
N CYS A 7 13.98 4.79 -5.22
CA CYS A 7 13.49 5.22 -6.52
C CYS A 7 14.42 4.68 -7.62
N PRO A 8 13.90 4.02 -8.66
CA PRO A 8 14.72 3.50 -9.74
C PRO A 8 15.36 4.58 -10.63
N GLU A 9 14.81 5.79 -10.62
CA GLU A 9 15.29 6.90 -11.47
C GLU A 9 16.39 7.70 -10.80
N CYS A 10 16.13 8.21 -9.59
CA CYS A 10 17.08 9.07 -8.88
C CYS A 10 17.90 8.33 -7.81
N GLY A 11 17.62 7.05 -7.55
CA GLY A 11 18.31 6.26 -6.53
C GLY A 11 18.06 6.71 -5.08
N LYS A 12 17.21 7.70 -4.84
CA LYS A 12 16.90 8.19 -3.48
C LYS A 12 15.93 7.26 -2.76
N LYS A 13 16.03 7.25 -1.42
CA LYS A 13 15.13 6.50 -0.55
C LYS A 13 13.69 7.01 -0.73
N ALA A 14 12.77 6.07 -0.87
CA ALA A 14 11.35 6.33 -1.00
C ALA A 14 10.76 6.77 0.33
N GLU A 15 9.89 7.77 0.29
CA GLU A 15 9.06 8.12 1.43
C GLU A 15 7.93 7.11 1.58
N VAL A 16 7.63 6.72 2.82
CA VAL A 16 6.50 5.86 3.14
C VAL A 16 5.31 6.73 3.44
N TRP A 17 4.27 6.65 2.62
CA TRP A 17 3.00 7.31 2.85
C TRP A 17 1.98 6.27 3.29
N VAL A 18 1.02 6.68 4.13
CA VAL A 18 -0.03 5.81 4.65
C VAL A 18 -1.38 6.40 4.29
N THR A 19 -2.23 5.60 3.64
CA THR A 19 -3.65 5.95 3.49
C THR A 19 -4.43 5.22 4.57
N VAL A 20 -5.28 5.96 5.28
CA VAL A 20 -6.22 5.38 6.24
C VAL A 20 -7.52 5.13 5.50
N THR A 21 -7.96 3.87 5.50
CA THR A 21 -9.20 3.48 4.81
C THR A 21 -10.13 2.75 5.75
N ASP A 22 -11.41 3.13 5.69
CA ASP A 22 -12.48 2.41 6.36
C ASP A 22 -12.79 1.13 5.58
N ARG A 23 -12.84 0.00 6.29
CA ARG A 23 -13.21 -1.27 5.69
C ARG A 23 -14.70 -1.47 5.83
N LYS A 24 -15.35 -1.90 4.75
CA LYS A 24 -16.80 -2.17 4.75
C LYS A 24 -17.26 -3.19 5.80
N PHE A 25 -16.33 -3.99 6.30
CA PHE A 25 -16.61 -5.11 7.19
C PHE A 25 -15.91 -4.98 8.56
N SER A 26 -15.39 -3.80 8.91
CA SER A 26 -14.68 -3.60 10.17
C SER A 26 -14.80 -2.14 10.61
N ASN A 27 -15.17 -1.90 11.87
CA ASN A 27 -15.11 -0.56 12.49
C ASN A 27 -13.66 -0.09 12.76
N GLN A 28 -12.66 -0.89 12.39
CA GLN A 28 -11.26 -0.49 12.48
C GLN A 28 -10.80 0.12 11.15
N THR A 29 -10.31 1.35 11.24
CA THR A 29 -9.55 2.03 10.19
C THR A 29 -8.26 1.27 9.91
N GLN A 30 -7.96 1.02 8.63
CA GLN A 30 -6.72 0.38 8.25
C GLN A 30 -5.75 1.36 7.58
N GLY A 31 -4.56 1.50 8.16
CA GLY A 31 -3.43 2.16 7.52
C GLY A 31 -2.79 1.25 6.49
N LEU A 32 -2.90 1.60 5.21
CA LEU A 32 -2.23 0.93 4.10
C LEU A 32 -1.07 1.79 3.63
N SER A 33 0.15 1.24 3.71
CA SER A 33 1.36 1.95 3.30
C SER A 33 1.64 1.79 1.81
N TYR A 34 2.10 2.86 1.17
CA TYR A 34 2.63 2.90 -0.19
C TYR A 34 3.86 3.81 -0.22
N PHE A 35 4.69 3.64 -1.23
CA PHE A 35 5.99 4.31 -1.34
C PHE A 35 5.95 5.38 -2.42
N VAL A 36 6.56 6.52 -2.14
CA VAL A 36 6.53 7.70 -3.00
C VAL A 36 7.93 8.29 -3.16
N CYS A 37 8.25 8.70 -4.38
CA CYS A 37 9.38 9.56 -4.67
C CYS A 37 8.82 10.89 -5.19
N LYS A 38 8.95 11.97 -4.40
CA LYS A 38 8.47 13.30 -4.78
C LYS A 38 9.23 13.88 -5.97
N GLU A 39 10.53 13.61 -6.08
CA GLU A 39 11.37 14.17 -7.14
C GLU A 39 11.03 13.62 -8.52
N CYS A 40 11.00 12.29 -8.65
CA CYS A 40 10.64 11.64 -9.92
C CYS A 40 9.13 11.48 -10.08
N ARG A 41 8.34 11.93 -9.10
CA ARG A 41 6.89 11.73 -9.00
C ARG A 41 6.50 10.28 -9.25
N LEU A 42 7.19 9.35 -8.60
CA LEU A 42 6.91 7.92 -8.73
C LEU A 42 6.19 7.39 -7.50
N MET A 43 5.22 6.51 -7.72
CA MET A 43 4.51 5.78 -6.68
C MET A 43 4.66 4.28 -6.85
N HIS A 44 4.76 3.58 -5.73
CA HIS A 44 4.86 2.13 -5.68
C HIS A 44 4.03 1.54 -4.56
N ILE A 45 3.24 0.54 -4.92
CA ILE A 45 2.48 -0.27 -3.98
C ILE A 45 3.25 -1.57 -3.73
N ASP A 46 3.75 -1.74 -2.51
CA ASP A 46 4.43 -2.99 -2.14
C ASP A 46 3.41 -4.06 -1.74
N ILE A 47 3.15 -4.94 -2.71
CA ILE A 47 2.28 -6.10 -2.56
C ILE A 47 2.69 -7.00 -1.38
N ASN A 48 3.98 -7.20 -1.14
CA ASN A 48 4.44 -8.11 -0.09
C ASN A 48 4.20 -7.51 1.29
N LEU A 49 4.37 -6.19 1.42
CA LEU A 49 4.04 -5.46 2.64
C LEU A 49 2.54 -5.59 2.96
N ILE A 50 1.68 -5.40 1.95
CA ILE A 50 0.23 -5.57 2.10
C ILE A 50 -0.12 -7.00 2.53
N LYS A 51 0.46 -8.02 1.87
CA LYS A 51 0.23 -9.43 2.25
C LYS A 51 0.58 -9.70 3.70
N LYS A 52 1.74 -9.21 4.17
CA LYS A 52 2.16 -9.35 5.57
C LYS A 52 1.19 -8.65 6.50
N TYR A 53 0.85 -7.39 6.21
CA TYR A 53 -0.03 -6.59 7.05
C TYR A 53 -1.42 -7.22 7.16
N VAL A 54 -2.02 -7.61 6.02
CA VAL A 54 -3.32 -8.30 5.98
C VAL A 54 -3.26 -9.63 6.75
N SER A 55 -2.15 -10.37 6.65
CA SER A 55 -1.98 -11.63 7.38
C SER A 55 -1.88 -11.42 8.88
N CYS A 56 -1.16 -10.39 9.34
CA CYS A 56 -1.09 -10.03 10.76
C CYS A 56 -2.48 -9.60 11.27
N TRP A 57 -3.12 -8.64 10.62
CA TRP A 57 -4.46 -8.18 10.99
C TRP A 57 -5.48 -9.33 11.05
N ARG A 58 -5.39 -10.29 10.12
CA ARG A 58 -6.28 -11.46 10.12
C ARG A 58 -6.05 -12.37 11.34
N LYS A 59 -4.82 -12.50 11.83
CA LYS A 59 -4.55 -13.24 13.07
C LYS A 59 -5.22 -12.57 14.27
N ASP A 60 -5.18 -11.24 14.31
CA ASP A 60 -5.65 -10.47 15.46
C ASP A 60 -7.17 -10.25 15.49
N SER A 61 -7.84 -10.33 14.33
CA SER A 61 -9.29 -10.10 14.23
C SER A 61 -10.09 -11.39 14.01
N LYS A 62 -10.88 -11.81 15.02
CA LYS A 62 -11.81 -12.95 14.92
C LYS A 62 -12.79 -12.83 13.74
N TYR A 63 -13.17 -11.61 13.39
CA TYR A 63 -14.06 -11.34 12.25
C TYR A 63 -13.32 -11.54 10.91
N ALA A 64 -12.09 -11.05 10.82
CA ALA A 64 -11.24 -11.23 9.64
C ALA A 64 -10.95 -12.69 9.30
N GLN A 65 -10.84 -13.55 10.32
CA GLN A 65 -10.59 -14.98 10.13
C GLN A 65 -11.69 -15.65 9.30
N LYS A 66 -12.94 -15.19 9.43
CA LYS A 66 -14.12 -15.69 8.71
C LYS A 66 -14.18 -15.25 7.25
N ILE A 67 -13.41 -14.23 6.85
CA ILE A 67 -13.40 -13.72 5.48
C ILE A 67 -12.28 -14.40 4.68
N PRO A 68 -12.52 -14.79 3.42
CA PRO A 68 -11.46 -15.28 2.54
C PRO A 68 -10.32 -14.26 2.41
N LEU A 69 -9.09 -14.70 2.69
CA LEU A 69 -7.88 -13.86 2.62
C LEU A 69 -7.75 -13.15 1.26
N LYS A 70 -8.06 -13.86 0.18
CA LYS A 70 -8.03 -13.33 -1.19
C LYS A 70 -8.96 -12.12 -1.38
N LYS A 71 -10.12 -12.12 -0.70
CA LYS A 71 -11.09 -11.01 -0.75
C LYS A 71 -10.53 -9.77 -0.05
N ILE A 72 -10.00 -9.93 1.16
CA ILE A 72 -9.38 -8.85 1.93
C ILE A 72 -8.19 -8.24 1.17
N TYR A 73 -7.35 -9.10 0.58
CA TYR A 73 -6.19 -8.67 -0.19
C TYR A 73 -6.57 -7.90 -1.45
N ARG A 74 -7.57 -8.39 -2.21
CA ARG A 74 -8.07 -7.70 -3.40
C ARG A 74 -8.66 -6.33 -3.04
N GLU A 75 -9.42 -6.23 -1.96
CA GLU A 75 -9.98 -4.96 -1.48
C GLU A 75 -8.88 -3.97 -1.09
N ALA A 76 -7.87 -4.41 -0.34
CA ALA A 76 -6.74 -3.56 0.06
C ALA A 76 -5.95 -3.03 -1.15
N ILE A 77 -5.68 -3.87 -2.17
CA ILE A 77 -5.04 -3.40 -3.40
C ILE A 77 -5.93 -2.42 -4.14
N GLN A 78 -7.23 -2.73 -4.31
CA GLN A 78 -8.15 -1.86 -5.04
C GLN A 78 -8.24 -0.47 -4.39
N LEU A 79 -8.23 -0.39 -3.05
CA LEU A 79 -8.22 0.87 -2.33
C LEU A 79 -6.93 1.67 -2.60
N LEU A 80 -5.77 1.02 -2.48
CA LEU A 80 -4.49 1.67 -2.80
C LEU A 80 -4.38 2.06 -4.27
N ASP A 81 -4.86 1.23 -5.18
CA ASP A 81 -4.89 1.55 -6.60
C ASP A 81 -5.76 2.77 -6.87
N LYS A 82 -6.90 2.93 -6.19
CA LYS A 82 -7.71 4.15 -6.33
C LYS A 82 -6.95 5.39 -5.84
N VAL A 83 -6.31 5.30 -4.68
CA VAL A 83 -5.52 6.41 -4.12
C VAL A 83 -4.39 6.79 -5.07
N VAL A 84 -3.60 5.82 -5.53
CA VAL A 84 -2.51 6.06 -6.46
C VAL A 84 -3.02 6.55 -7.81
N ASP A 85 -4.16 6.05 -8.31
CA ASP A 85 -4.77 6.54 -9.56
C ASP A 85 -5.17 8.02 -9.45
N VAL A 86 -5.73 8.45 -8.32
CA VAL A 86 -6.02 9.87 -8.07
C VAL A 86 -4.74 10.69 -8.16
N TYR A 87 -3.67 10.32 -7.44
CA TYR A 87 -2.41 11.05 -7.50
C TYR A 87 -1.75 11.02 -8.88
N CYS A 88 -1.89 9.92 -9.63
CA CYS A 88 -1.41 9.84 -11.00
C CYS A 88 -2.15 10.82 -11.92
N LYS A 89 -3.47 10.96 -11.74
CA LYS A 89 -4.30 11.86 -12.56
C LYS A 89 -4.19 13.32 -12.15
N THR A 90 -4.14 13.62 -10.85
CA THR A 90 -4.22 15.01 -10.34
C THR A 90 -2.87 15.66 -10.13
N ALA A 91 -1.88 14.88 -9.66
CA ALA A 91 -0.57 15.40 -9.27
C ALA A 91 0.57 14.96 -10.21
N GLY A 92 0.23 14.28 -11.31
CA GLY A 92 1.18 13.88 -12.36
C GLY A 92 2.17 12.79 -11.92
N TYR A 93 1.80 11.99 -10.91
CA TYR A 93 2.62 10.85 -10.49
C TYR A 93 2.53 9.70 -11.51
N ARG A 94 3.54 8.84 -11.54
CA ARG A 94 3.55 7.61 -12.35
C ARG A 94 3.78 6.38 -11.48
N ARG A 95 3.21 5.25 -11.88
CA ARG A 95 3.45 3.97 -11.21
C ARG A 95 4.75 3.36 -11.71
N LYS A 96 5.64 3.00 -10.80
CA LYS A 96 6.84 2.21 -11.14
C LYS A 96 7.21 1.28 -10.00
N ARG A 97 7.92 0.19 -10.31
CA ARG A 97 8.47 -0.69 -9.27
C ARG A 97 9.72 -0.06 -8.67
N PHE A 98 9.78 -0.01 -7.36
CA PHE A 98 10.94 0.51 -6.65
C PHE A 98 11.94 -0.62 -6.42
N ILE A 99 13.21 -0.24 -6.32
CA ILE A 99 14.30 -1.20 -6.14
C ILE A 99 14.46 -1.40 -4.63
N LYS A 100 14.42 -2.65 -4.22
CA LYS A 100 14.78 -3.04 -2.86
C LYS A 100 16.29 -3.20 -2.83
N LYS A 101 16.97 -2.42 -1.99
CA LYS A 101 18.40 -2.60 -1.69
C LYS A 101 18.56 -3.16 -0.28
#